data_AF-A0A529T1G0-F1
#
_entry.id   AF-A0A529T1G0-F1
#
_cell.length_a   1.000
_cell.length_b   1.000
_cell.length_c   1.000
_cell.angle_alpha   90.00
_cell.angle_beta   90.00
_cell.angle_gamma   90.00
#
_symmetry.space_group_name_H-M   'P 1'
#
loop_
_entity.id
_entity.type
_entity.pdbx_description
1 polymer ?
#
loop_
_entity_poly.entity_id
_entity_poly.type
_entity_poly.pdbx_seq_one_letter_code
_entity_poly.pdbx_strand_id
1 'polypeptide(L)' 'GATSLTTLLQMVAHGLGVTLVPEMAASAAGAMPDLRIVPFQEPMPQRMICMAWRKNKVRQDECVELARIIRGLDRAVLAA' A
#
# COMPACT_ATOMS: atom_id res chain seq x y z
N GLY A 1 10.56 9.97 -8.55
CA GLY A 1 11.50 8.90 -8.17
C GLY A 1 10.81 8.06 -7.13
N ALA A 2 10.35 6.88 -7.48
CA ALA A 2 9.74 5.95 -6.55
C ALA A 2 10.80 4.92 -6.19
N THR A 3 11.43 5.06 -5.03
CA THR A 3 12.09 3.91 -4.40
C THR A 3 10.99 2.88 -4.16
N SER A 4 11.11 1.70 -4.77
CA SER A 4 10.14 0.64 -4.54
C SER A 4 10.13 0.31 -3.05
N LEU A 5 8.95 0.04 -2.49
CA LEU A 5 8.81 -0.45 -1.13
C LEU A 5 9.66 -1.72 -0.90
N THR A 6 9.78 -2.55 -1.94
CA THR A 6 10.67 -3.72 -1.95
C THR A 6 12.13 -3.33 -1.71
N THR A 7 12.60 -2.24 -2.33
CA THR A 7 13.97 -1.76 -2.12
C THR A 7 14.18 -1.30 -0.68
N LEU A 8 13.22 -0.60 -0.08
CA LEU A 8 13.30 -0.20 1.33
C LEU A 8 13.35 -1.40 2.27
N LEU A 9 12.54 -2.43 2.01
CA LEU A 9 12.58 -3.68 2.78
C LEU A 9 13.95 -4.37 2.68
N GLN A 10 14.52 -4.43 1.47
CA GLN A 10 15.85 -4.99 1.26
C GLN A 10 16.93 -4.22 2.02
N MET A 11 16.87 -2.89 2.05
CA MET A 11 17.83 -2.08 2.81
C MET A 11 17.78 -2.41 4.31
N VAL A 12 16.58 -2.50 4.89
CA VAL A 12 16.39 -2.87 6.30
C VAL A 12 16.88 -4.30 6.57
N ALA A 13 16.60 -5.24 5.66
CA ALA A 13 17.07 -6.63 5.78
C ALA A 13 18.61 -6.73 5.80
N HIS A 14 19.31 -5.80 5.14
CA HIS A 14 20.78 -5.71 5.16
C HIS A 14 21.31 -4.79 6.29
N GLY A 15 20.48 -4.48 7.30
CA GLY A 15 20.90 -3.75 8.49
C GLY A 15 20.86 -2.23 8.37
N LEU A 16 20.27 -1.67 7.31
CA LEU A 16 20.16 -0.21 7.14
C LEU A 16 18.93 0.35 7.89
N GLY A 17 19.00 0.30 9.22
CA GLY A 17 18.05 0.95 10.12
C GLY A 17 16.69 0.26 10.20
N VAL A 18 15.64 1.05 10.41
CA VAL A 18 14.23 0.60 10.49
C VAL A 18 13.35 1.47 9.61
N THR A 19 12.21 0.94 9.19
CA THR A 19 11.26 1.69 8.35
C THR A 19 9.82 1.39 8.71
N LEU A 20 8.92 2.28 8.31
CA LEU A 20 7.48 2.07 8.42
C LEU A 20 6.94 1.51 7.11
N VAL A 21 6.10 0.49 7.21
CA VAL A 21 5.45 -0.13 6.06
C VAL A 21 3.94 -0.11 6.22
N PRO A 22 3.18 0.12 5.14
CA PRO A 22 1.73 -0.04 5.19
C PRO A 22 1.38 -1.52 5.38
N GLU A 23 0.25 -1.78 6.03
CA GLU A 23 -0.25 -3.14 6.29
C GLU A 23 -0.33 -4.01 5.02
N MET A 24 -0.75 -3.43 3.89
CA MET A 24 -0.84 -4.11 2.60
C MET A 24 0.51 -4.67 2.07
N ALA A 25 1.63 -4.29 2.68
CA ALA A 25 2.96 -4.79 2.34
C ALA A 25 3.56 -5.71 3.41
N ALA A 26 2.80 -6.02 4.47
CA ALA A 26 3.26 -6.88 5.55
C ALA A 26 3.57 -8.30 5.05
N SER A 27 2.81 -8.83 4.08
CA SER A 27 3.07 -10.14 3.47
C SER A 27 4.43 -10.19 2.76
N ALA A 28 4.76 -9.17 1.97
CA ALA A 28 6.04 -9.07 1.29
C ALA A 28 7.22 -8.96 2.26
N ALA A 29 7.04 -8.23 3.37
CA ALA A 29 8.05 -8.16 4.43
C ALA A 29 8.18 -9.48 5.19
N GLY A 30 7.07 -10.16 5.48
CA GLY A 30 7.06 -11.46 6.16
C GLY A 30 7.69 -12.60 5.36
N ALA A 31 7.78 -12.46 4.03
CA ALA A 31 8.50 -13.39 3.17
C ALA A 31 10.04 -13.22 3.23
N MET A 32 10.56 -12.14 3.82
CA MET A 32 11.99 -11.91 3.97
C MET A 32 12.47 -12.42 5.34
N PRO A 33 13.39 -13.40 5.40
CA PRO A 33 13.76 -14.07 6.64
C PRO A 33 14.42 -13.15 7.69
N ASP A 34 15.14 -12.13 7.23
CA ASP A 34 15.89 -11.21 8.11
C ASP A 34 15.08 -9.97 8.52
N LEU A 35 13.75 -10.00 8.33
CA LEU A 35 12.86 -8.92 8.74
C LEU A 35 11.88 -9.38 9.81
N ARG A 36 11.62 -8.48 10.75
CA ARG A 36 10.57 -8.64 11.76
C ARG A 36 9.62 -7.46 11.69
N ILE A 37 8.34 -7.76 11.51
CA ILE A 37 7.27 -6.76 11.62
C ILE A 37 6.88 -6.58 13.10
N VAL A 38 6.82 -5.33 13.52
CA VAL A 38 6.33 -4.93 14.85
C VAL A 38 5.12 -4.03 14.65
N PRO A 39 3.91 -4.46 15.03
CA PRO A 39 2.72 -3.62 14.89
C PRO A 39 2.77 -2.43 15.85
N PHE A 40 2.12 -1.34 15.47
CA PHE A 40 1.90 -0.20 16.37
C PHE A 40 0.96 -0.59 17.52
N GLN A 41 1.10 0.06 18.66
CA GLN A 41 0.04 0.03 19.68
C GLN A 41 -1.14 0.88 19.21
N GLU A 42 -2.33 0.58 19.74
CA GLU A 42 -3.50 1.39 19.44
C GLU A 42 -3.37 2.81 20.03
N PRO A 43 -3.80 3.86 19.29
CA PRO A 43 -4.40 3.80 17.96
C PRO A 43 -3.36 3.66 16.84
N MET A 44 -3.55 2.69 15.94
CA MET A 44 -2.65 2.53 14.80
C MET A 44 -2.77 3.67 13.77
N PRO A 45 -1.66 4.11 13.14
CA PRO A 45 -1.71 5.10 12.07
C PRO A 45 -2.40 4.52 10.84
N GLN A 46 -3.31 5.30 10.26
CA GLN A 46 -4.06 4.91 9.07
C GLN A 46 -3.85 5.93 7.94
N ARG A 47 -4.06 5.47 6.71
CA ARG A 47 -4.06 6.33 5.53
C ARG A 47 -5.26 6.00 4.64
N MET A 48 -5.81 7.03 4.02
CA MET A 48 -6.83 6.87 2.99
C MET A 48 -6.17 6.80 1.62
N ILE A 49 -6.38 5.71 0.89
CA ILE A 49 -6.00 5.60 -0.52
C ILE A 49 -7.16 6.12 -1.37
N CYS A 50 -6.86 7.03 -2.30
CA CYS A 50 -7.85 7.62 -3.17
C CYS A 50 -7.44 7.53 -4.64
N MET A 51 -8.44 7.58 -5.52
CA MET A 51 -8.24 7.79 -6.94
C MET A 51 -8.33 9.29 -7.23
N ALA A 52 -7.37 9.79 -8.02
CA ALA A 52 -7.30 11.20 -8.38
C ALA A 52 -7.12 11.34 -9.90
N TRP A 53 -7.82 12.30 -10.50
CA TRP A 53 -7.71 12.67 -11.90
C TRP A 53 -7.91 14.18 -12.10
N ARG A 54 -7.57 14.69 -13.29
CA ARG A 54 -7.74 16.11 -13.64
C ARG A 54 -9.20 16.42 -14.01
N LYS A 55 -9.71 17.56 -13.52
CA LYS A 55 -11.14 17.97 -13.56
C LYS A 55 -11.78 18.10 -14.94
N ASN A 56 -11.04 18.39 -16.01
CA ASN A 56 -11.59 18.64 -17.36
C ASN A 56 -11.06 17.64 -18.40
N LYS A 57 -10.89 16.38 -18.02
CA LYS A 57 -10.42 15.35 -18.95
C LYS A 57 -11.60 14.70 -19.66
N VAL A 58 -11.42 14.42 -20.95
CA VAL A 58 -12.39 13.72 -21.84
C VAL A 58 -12.93 12.42 -21.23
N ARG A 59 -12.15 11.77 -20.35
CA ARG A 59 -12.44 10.45 -19.76
C ARG A 59 -12.96 10.53 -18.31
N GLN A 60 -13.50 11.67 -17.88
CA GLN A 60 -13.97 11.82 -16.49
C GLN A 60 -15.00 10.74 -16.13
N ASP A 61 -15.96 10.47 -17.00
CA ASP A 61 -17.00 9.48 -16.75
C ASP A 61 -16.40 8.08 -16.62
N GLU A 62 -15.43 7.73 -17.47
CA GLU A 62 -14.69 6.46 -17.36
C GLU A 62 -13.90 6.34 -16.05
N CYS A 63 -13.27 7.43 -15.60
CA CYS A 63 -12.59 7.46 -14.30
C CYS A 63 -13.57 7.22 -13.14
N VAL A 64 -14.77 7.80 -13.23
CA VAL A 64 -15.83 7.60 -12.23
C VAL A 64 -16.34 6.17 -12.26
N GLU A 65 -16.58 5.59 -13.45
CA GLU A 65 -16.99 4.18 -13.57
C GLU A 65 -15.94 3.24 -12.99
N LEU A 66 -14.66 3.46 -13.32
CA LEU A 66 -13.56 2.66 -12.77
C LEU A 66 -13.51 2.77 -11.24
N ALA A 67 -13.70 3.97 -10.69
CA ALA A 67 -13.75 4.18 -9.25
C ALA A 67 -14.93 3.45 -8.58
N ARG A 68 -16.08 3.36 -9.25
CA ARG A 68 -17.22 2.56 -8.75
C ARG A 68 -16.91 1.07 -8.77
N ILE A 69 -16.32 0.56 -9.85
CA ILE A 69 -15.91 -0.86 -9.95
C ILE A 69 -14.93 -1.19 -8.81
N ILE A 70 -13.88 -0.39 -8.64
CA ILE A 70 -12.86 -0.61 -7.60
C ILE A 70 -13.49 -0.54 -6.20
N ARG A 71 -14.39 0.41 -5.94
CA ARG A 71 -15.09 0.53 -4.65
C ARG A 71 -16.02 -0.65 -4.38
N GLY A 72 -16.51 -1.31 -5.43
CA GLY A 72 -17.36 -2.51 -5.35
C GLY A 72 -16.58 -3.82 -5.18
N LEU A 73 -15.25 -3.81 -5.21
CA LEU A 73 -14.45 -5.02 -4.94
C LEU A 73 -14.56 -5.40 -3.45
N ASP A 74 -14.88 -6.66 -3.17
CA ASP A 74 -14.99 -7.22 -1.81
C ASP A 74 -13.63 -7.19 -1.08
N ARG A 75 -13.65 -7.11 0.26
CA ARG A 75 -12.47 -7.31 1.11
C ARG A 75 -11.73 -8.61 0.82
N ALA A 76 -12.41 -9.66 0.36
CA ALA A 76 -11.76 -10.91 -0.05
C ALA A 76 -10.75 -10.74 -1.20
N VAL A 77 -10.99 -9.77 -2.10
CA VAL A 77 -10.05 -9.42 -3.19
C VAL A 77 -8.90 -8.55 -2.69
N LEU A 78 -9.13 -7.76 -1.64
CA LEU A 78 -8.12 -6.87 -1.04
C LEU A 78 -7.25 -7.55 0.03
N ALA A 79 -7.67 -8.72 0.52
CA ALA A 79 -6.96 -9.53 1.51
C ALA A 79 -6.17 -10.71 0.91
N ALA A 80 -6.32 -10.96 -0.40
CA ALA A 80 -5.52 -11.90 -1.18
C ALA A 80 -4.26 -11.22 -1.73
#